data_AF-A0A699SEJ3-F1
#
_entry.id   AF-A0A699SEJ3-F1
#
_cell.length_a   1.000
_cell.length_b   1.000
_cell.length_c   1.000
_cell.angle_alpha   90.00
_cell.angle_beta   90.00
_cell.angle_gamma   90.00
#
_symmetry.space_group_name_H-M   'P 1'
#
loop_
_entity.id
_entity.type
_entity.pdbx_description
1 polymer ?
#
loop_
_entity_poly.entity_id
_entity_poly.type
_entity_poly.pdbx_seq_one_letter_code
_entity_poly.pdbx_strand_id
1 'polypeptide(L)'
;MRADKFWKKTGKKISIQRSDVAGFDKSKVECFNCHKMGYFSRECRAPRNQERGRRDTYRQGSKAEEQTPKELMAIDGVGWD
;
A
#
# COMPACT_ATOMS: atom_id res chain seq x y z
N MET A 1 -10.16 21.09 3.87
CA MET A 1 -10.86 20.78 2.60
C MET A 1 -10.14 21.43 1.42
N ARG A 2 -9.35 20.66 0.65
CA ARG A 2 -8.57 21.21 -0.47
C ARG A 2 -9.47 21.67 -1.63
N ALA A 3 -10.57 20.95 -1.86
CA ALA A 3 -11.57 21.28 -2.87
C ALA A 3 -12.39 22.55 -2.55
N ASP A 4 -12.78 22.77 -1.29
CA ASP A 4 -13.52 23.98 -0.85
C ASP A 4 -12.70 25.25 -1.07
N LYS A 5 -11.41 25.23 -0.68
CA LYS A 5 -10.49 26.35 -0.91
C LYS A 5 -10.28 26.64 -2.39
N PHE A 6 -10.28 25.60 -3.23
CA PHE A 6 -10.20 25.76 -4.69
C PHE A 6 -11.46 26.42 -5.24
N TRP A 7 -12.65 25.92 -4.90
CA TRP A 7 -13.93 26.50 -5.32
C TRP A 7 -14.03 27.98 -4.96
N LYS A 8 -13.70 28.34 -3.70
CA LYS A 8 -13.71 29.74 -3.25
C LYS A 8 -12.73 30.64 -4.02
N LYS A 9 -11.63 30.08 -4.54
CA LYS A 9 -10.62 30.85 -5.28
C LYS A 9 -10.90 30.95 -6.78
N THR A 10 -11.44 29.89 -7.39
CA THR A 10 -11.59 29.79 -8.85
C THR A 10 -13.04 29.79 -9.34
N GLY A 11 -14.02 29.61 -8.45
CA GLY A 11 -15.44 29.46 -8.80
C GLY A 11 -15.75 28.19 -9.61
N LYS A 12 -14.78 27.27 -9.77
CA LYS A 12 -14.91 26.06 -10.59
C LYS A 12 -15.07 24.83 -9.72
N LYS A 13 -16.07 24.01 -10.01
CA LYS A 13 -16.34 22.77 -9.29
C LYS A 13 -15.43 21.70 -9.86
N ILE A 14 -14.59 21.12 -9.01
CA ILE A 14 -13.77 19.97 -9.41
C ILE A 14 -14.67 18.74 -9.36
N SER A 15 -15.06 18.22 -10.53
CA SER A 15 -15.68 16.89 -10.65
C SER A 15 -14.64 15.96 -11.24
N ILE A 16 -14.10 15.06 -10.42
CA ILE A 16 -13.22 13.98 -10.89
C ILE A 16 -14.08 12.72 -10.89
N GLN A 17 -14.54 12.30 -12.07
CA GLN A 17 -15.12 10.99 -12.28
C GLN A 17 -14.00 9.93 -12.34
N ARG A 18 -14.36 8.69 -12.01
CA ARG A 18 -13.41 7.55 -12.07
C ARG A 18 -12.88 7.31 -13.49
N SER A 19 -13.65 7.71 -14.50
CA SER A 19 -13.29 7.70 -15.92
C SER A 19 -12.35 8.84 -16.34
N ASP A 20 -12.25 9.91 -15.55
CA ASP A 20 -11.49 11.12 -15.92
C ASP A 20 -9.97 10.93 -15.82
N VAL A 21 -9.51 9.74 -15.43
CA VAL A 21 -8.10 9.33 -15.54
C VAL A 21 -7.79 9.00 -17.01
N ALA A 22 -8.00 9.97 -17.90
CA ALA A 22 -7.71 9.84 -19.31
C ALA A 22 -6.18 9.75 -19.50
N GLY A 23 -5.70 8.67 -20.13
CA GLY A 23 -4.33 8.56 -20.61
C GLY A 23 -3.37 7.67 -19.83
N PHE A 24 -3.81 6.97 -18.79
CA PHE A 24 -2.95 5.96 -18.15
C PHE A 24 -3.00 4.63 -18.87
N ASP A 25 -1.87 4.18 -19.41
CA ASP A 25 -1.72 2.86 -20.02
C ASP A 25 -1.86 1.76 -18.96
N LYS A 26 -3.06 1.16 -18.90
CA LYS A 26 -3.36 0.09 -17.95
C LYS A 26 -2.68 -1.23 -18.30
N SER A 27 -2.15 -1.41 -19.51
CA SER A 27 -1.56 -2.70 -19.93
C SER A 27 -0.34 -3.09 -19.09
N LYS A 28 0.33 -2.12 -18.44
CA LYS A 28 1.47 -2.31 -17.54
C LYS A 28 1.08 -2.43 -16.06
N VAL A 29 -0.21 -2.31 -15.75
CA VAL A 29 -0.71 -2.41 -14.38
C VAL A 29 -0.94 -3.86 -14.04
N GLU A 30 -0.26 -4.34 -13.00
CA GLU A 30 -0.53 -5.65 -12.43
C GLU A 30 -1.58 -5.57 -11.33
N CYS A 31 -2.60 -6.42 -11.42
CA CYS A 31 -3.57 -6.60 -10.35
C CYS A 31 -2.92 -7.31 -9.15
N PHE A 32 -2.82 -6.65 -8.00
CA PHE A 32 -2.25 -7.26 -6.79
C PHE A 32 -3.04 -8.46 -6.25
N ASN A 33 -4.31 -8.62 -6.63
CA ASN A 33 -5.14 -9.72 -6.15
C ASN A 33 -4.87 -11.04 -6.90
N CYS A 34 -4.78 -10.98 -8.23
CA CYS A 34 -4.71 -12.17 -9.08
C CYS A 34 -3.54 -12.15 -10.06
N HIS A 35 -2.65 -11.16 -9.95
CA HIS A 35 -1.40 -11.06 -10.71
C HIS A 35 -1.58 -11.07 -12.23
N LYS A 36 -2.71 -10.54 -12.71
CA LYS A 36 -2.97 -10.34 -14.15
C LYS A 36 -2.77 -8.88 -14.52
N MET A 37 -2.19 -8.65 -15.69
CA MET A 37 -1.98 -7.32 -16.24
C MET A 37 -3.28 -6.71 -16.78
N GLY A 38 -3.32 -5.38 -16.91
CA GLY A 38 -4.38 -4.66 -17.61
C GLY A 38 -5.40 -3.95 -16.71
N TYR A 39 -5.36 -4.15 -15.39
CA TYR A 39 -6.36 -3.58 -14.49
C TYR A 39 -5.89 -3.46 -13.03
N PHE A 40 -6.53 -2.55 -12.30
CA PHE A 40 -6.27 -2.34 -10.88
C PHE A 40 -6.95 -3.40 -10.01
N SER A 41 -6.42 -3.65 -8.80
CA SER A 41 -7.04 -4.57 -7.83
C SER A 41 -8.50 -4.26 -7.51
N ARG A 42 -8.90 -2.97 -7.57
CA ARG A 42 -10.30 -2.53 -7.36
C ARG A 42 -11.27 -2.89 -8.48
N GLU A 43 -10.76 -3.36 -9.62
CA GLU A 43 -11.55 -3.81 -10.79
C GLU A 43 -11.59 -5.35 -10.87
N CYS A 44 -10.85 -6.05 -10.00
CA CYS A 44 -10.74 -7.49 -10.00
C CYS A 44 -12.03 -8.17 -9.50
N ARG A 45 -12.57 -9.11 -10.27
CA ARG A 45 -13.73 -9.94 -9.90
C ARG A 45 -13.35 -11.27 -9.25
N ALA A 46 -12.08 -11.65 -9.30
CA ALA A 46 -11.62 -12.88 -8.68
C ALA A 46 -11.73 -12.77 -7.15
N PRO A 47 -12.06 -13.87 -6.44
CA PRO A 47 -11.97 -13.90 -4.98
C PRO A 47 -10.57 -13.52 -4.52
N ARG A 48 -10.45 -13.03 -3.28
CA ARG A 48 -9.16 -12.59 -2.75
C ARG A 48 -8.20 -13.78 -2.72
N ASN A 49 -7.05 -13.69 -3.39
CA ASN A 49 -6.06 -14.77 -3.33
C ASN A 49 -5.56 -14.90 -1.88
N GLN A 50 -5.88 -16.03 -1.23
CA GLN A 50 -5.54 -16.29 0.17
C GLN A 50 -4.02 -16.45 0.40
N GLU A 51 -3.24 -16.72 -0.65
CA GLU A 51 -1.78 -16.88 -0.58
C GLU A 51 -1.08 -15.64 0.02
N ARG A 52 -1.61 -14.43 -0.25
CA ARG A 52 -1.13 -13.18 0.37
C ARG A 52 -2.07 -12.58 1.42
N GLY A 53 -3.23 -13.17 1.69
CA GLY A 53 -4.07 -12.78 2.84
C GLY A 53 -3.28 -12.80 4.16
N ARG A 54 -2.33 -13.73 4.30
CA ARG A 54 -1.35 -13.80 5.41
C ARG A 54 -0.31 -12.67 5.44
N ARG A 55 0.02 -12.05 4.30
CA ARG A 55 0.98 -10.92 4.21
C ARG A 55 0.31 -9.58 4.48
N ASP A 56 -0.95 -9.42 4.09
CA ASP A 56 -1.70 -8.19 4.36
C ASP A 56 -2.06 -8.05 5.84
N THR A 57 -2.26 -9.15 6.58
CA THR A 57 -2.44 -9.13 8.03
C THR A 57 -1.23 -8.57 8.77
N TYR A 58 -0.01 -8.73 8.23
CA TYR A 58 1.20 -8.12 8.82
C TYR A 58 1.21 -6.58 8.69
N ARG A 59 0.69 -6.03 7.58
CA ARG A 59 0.57 -4.57 7.39
C ARG A 59 -0.64 -3.97 8.09
N GLN A 60 -1.66 -4.78 8.35
CA GLN A 60 -2.89 -4.41 9.04
C GLN A 60 -2.82 -4.79 10.53
N GLY A 61 -1.72 -4.39 11.20
CA GLY A 61 -1.59 -4.28 12.65
C GLY A 61 -2.06 -5.47 13.50
N SER A 62 -1.15 -6.39 13.80
CA SER A 62 -1.13 -7.02 15.11
C SER A 62 0.02 -6.41 15.91
N LYS A 63 -0.28 -5.70 16.99
CA LYS A 63 0.71 -5.47 18.05
C LYS A 63 0.97 -6.82 18.71
N ALA A 64 1.86 -7.61 18.14
CA ALA A 64 2.53 -8.65 18.89
C ALA A 64 3.85 -8.00 19.31
N GLU A 65 3.93 -7.61 20.59
CA GLU A 65 5.21 -7.34 21.22
C GLU A 65 6.11 -8.55 20.95
N GLU A 66 7.13 -8.31 20.16
CA GLU A 66 8.23 -9.24 19.92
C GLU A 66 8.88 -9.47 21.28
N GLN A 67 8.59 -10.60 21.92
CA GLN A 67 9.47 -11.11 22.96
C GLN A 67 10.81 -11.40 22.27
N THR A 68 11.73 -10.47 22.48
CA THR A 68 13.11 -10.54 22.03
C THR A 68 13.69 -11.91 22.37
N PRO A 69 14.16 -12.69 21.38
CA PRO A 69 14.91 -13.89 21.69
C PRO A 69 16.19 -13.43 22.38
N LYS A 70 16.33 -13.80 23.65
CA LYS A 70 17.51 -13.64 24.48
C LYS A 70 18.67 -14.48 23.91
N GLU A 71 19.27 -14.08 22.80
CA GLU A 71 20.46 -14.76 22.28
C GLU A 71 21.15 -13.97 21.16
N LEU A 72 21.81 -12.87 21.51
CA LEU A 72 22.97 -12.41 20.75
C LEU A 72 24.08 -12.11 21.75
N MET A 73 25.07 -13.00 21.73
CA MET A 73 26.12 -13.15 22.72
C MET A 73 27.07 -11.94 22.77
N ALA A 74 27.72 -11.80 23.93
CA ALA A 74 28.73 -10.80 24.24
C ALA A 74 29.88 -10.80 23.21
N ILE A 75 30.23 -9.62 22.71
CA ILE A 75 31.50 -9.39 22.03
C ILE A 75 32.48 -8.92 23.11
N ASP A 76 33.52 -9.72 23.29
CA ASP A 76 34.64 -9.60 24.18
C ASP A 76 35.48 -8.34 23.92
N GLY A 77 35.89 -7.69 25.02
CA GLY A 77 36.52 -6.39 25.01
C GLY A 77 37.93 -6.38 24.42
N VAL A 78 38.14 -5.48 23.46
CA VAL A 78 39.47 -4.96 23.12
C VAL A 78 39.42 -3.46 23.42
N GLY A 79 40.11 -3.09 24.51
CA GLY A 79 40.38 -1.70 24.86
C GLY A 79 41.37 -1.09 23.87
N TRP A 80 41.09 0.14 23.45
CA TRP A 80 42.02 0.96 22.72
C TRP A 80 42.58 1.99 23.71
N ASP A 81 43.91 2.03 23.81
CA ASP A 81 44.75 2.86 24.68
C ASP A 81 44.48 4.37 24.52
#